data_AF-A0A0H2R1A7-F1
#
_entry.id   AF-A0A0H2R1A7-F1
#
_cell.length_a   1.000
_cell.length_b   1.000
_cell.length_c   1.000
_cell.angle_alpha   90.00
_cell.angle_beta   90.00
_cell.angle_gamma   90.00
#
_symmetry.space_group_name_H-M   'P 1'
#
loop_
_entity.id
_entity.type
_entity.pdbx_description
1 polymer ?
#
loop_
_entity_poly.entity_id
_entity_poly.type
_entity_poly.pdbx_seq_one_letter_code
_entity_poly.pdbx_strand_id
1 'polypeptide(L)'
;FPPPPPSKTLIEQVINGWVEDVQKDMIEEAGCQVCGLLTLRKDLKSMDSVKDQIDLSLLDRSHLVDEESMITRKERKSKDDPICSLPGPVIDPSCNGICILCLKSLAKRKVPQNALARGLWIGEVPEVLSCLTYAEKLMVARVRTNHYVVRVSSGLKKMKGNAIAISTPIAKVY
;
A
#
# COMPACT_ATOMS: atom_id res chain seq x y z
N PHE A 1 48.09 0.77 20.43
CA PHE A 1 47.00 1.76 20.55
C PHE A 1 45.68 1.10 20.16
N PRO A 2 44.96 0.51 21.11
CA PRO A 2 43.51 0.51 21.07
C PRO A 2 42.95 1.50 22.10
N PRO A 3 41.73 2.01 21.91
CA PRO A 3 41.04 2.78 22.94
C PRO A 3 40.90 1.95 24.23
N PRO A 4 40.83 2.61 25.39
CA PRO A 4 40.56 1.92 26.65
C PRO A 4 39.18 1.23 26.59
N PRO A 5 39.00 0.11 27.33
CA PRO A 5 37.73 -0.60 27.34
C PRO A 5 36.60 0.30 27.85
N PRO A 6 35.37 0.15 27.32
CA PRO A 6 34.22 0.95 27.74
C PRO A 6 33.87 0.69 29.22
N SER A 7 33.30 1.70 29.88
CA SER A 7 32.82 1.55 31.26
C SER A 7 31.62 0.62 31.33
N LYS A 8 31.40 -0.01 32.48
CA LYS A 8 30.22 -0.87 32.69
C LYS A 8 28.91 -0.14 32.43
N THR A 9 28.82 1.12 32.85
CA THR A 9 27.66 1.98 32.63
C THR A 9 27.40 2.24 31.15
N LEU A 10 28.46 2.46 30.35
CA LEU A 10 28.31 2.64 28.91
C LEU A 10 27.84 1.35 28.23
N ILE A 11 28.36 0.19 28.66
CA ILE A 11 27.92 -1.11 28.17
C ILE A 11 26.43 -1.32 28.47
N GLU A 12 25.99 -1.05 29.70
CA GLU A 12 24.58 -1.16 30.10
C GLU A 12 23.68 -0.21 29.29
N GLN A 13 24.09 1.03 29.08
CA GLN A 13 23.35 2.00 28.26
C GLN A 13 23.21 1.53 26.81
N VAL A 14 24.29 0.99 26.22
CA VAL A 14 24.26 0.46 24.86
C VAL A 14 23.33 -0.75 24.75
N ILE A 15 23.38 -1.66 25.73
CA ILE A 15 22.49 -2.83 25.76
C ILE A 15 21.03 -2.39 25.89
N ASN A 16 20.72 -1.48 26.82
CA ASN A 16 19.34 -1.03 27.03
C ASN A 16 18.81 -0.27 25.82
N GLY A 17 19.61 0.63 25.23
CA GLY A 17 19.24 1.33 24.01
C GLY A 17 18.99 0.37 22.84
N TRP A 18 19.82 -0.66 22.69
CA TRP A 18 19.59 -1.71 21.70
C TRP A 18 18.29 -2.48 21.95
N VAL A 19 18.01 -2.85 23.20
CA VAL A 19 16.77 -3.56 23.57
C VAL A 19 15.54 -2.69 23.28
N GLU A 20 15.61 -1.38 23.55
CA GLU A 20 14.55 -0.41 23.24
C GLU A 20 14.32 -0.26 21.73
N ASP A 21 15.40 -0.14 20.95
CA ASP A 21 15.32 0.02 19.49
C ASP A 21 14.86 -1.25 18.76
N VAL A 22 15.08 -2.41 19.36
CA VAL A 22 14.76 -3.74 18.79
C VAL A 22 13.45 -4.31 19.38
N GLN A 23 12.68 -3.50 20.11
CA GLN A 23 11.35 -3.91 20.53
C GLN A 23 10.47 -4.23 19.32
N LYS A 24 9.53 -5.17 19.51
CA LYS A 24 8.62 -5.65 18.48
C LYS A 24 7.94 -4.52 17.71
N ASP A 25 7.44 -3.51 18.41
CA ASP A 25 6.71 -2.40 17.79
C ASP A 25 7.60 -1.41 17.02
N MET A 26 8.93 -1.47 17.24
CA MET A 26 9.93 -0.65 16.55
C MET A 26 10.38 -1.28 15.22
N ILE A 27 10.14 -2.58 15.03
CA ILE A 27 10.57 -3.36 13.85
C ILE A 27 9.36 -3.82 13.02
N GLU A 28 8.31 -4.31 13.67
CA GLU A 28 7.17 -4.87 12.95
C GLU A 28 6.40 -3.77 12.22
N GLU A 29 6.11 -4.04 10.96
CA GLU A 29 5.20 -3.26 10.16
C GLU A 29 3.82 -3.91 10.15
N ALA A 30 2.78 -3.07 10.12
CA ALA A 30 1.42 -3.50 9.89
C ALA A 30 0.74 -2.56 8.89
N GLY A 31 -0.34 -3.02 8.28
CA GLY A 31 -1.09 -2.24 7.31
C GLY A 31 -1.94 -1.15 7.96
N CYS A 32 -2.03 0.00 7.29
CA CYS A 32 -3.00 1.04 7.62
C CYS A 32 -4.37 0.73 7.00
N GLN A 33 -5.42 0.71 7.80
CA GLN A 33 -6.80 0.45 7.38
C GLN A 33 -7.35 1.43 6.32
N VAL A 34 -6.81 2.66 6.26
CA VAL A 34 -7.30 3.69 5.33
C VAL A 34 -6.55 3.70 3.99
N CYS A 35 -5.24 3.42 3.99
CA CYS A 35 -4.40 3.49 2.78
C CYS A 35 -3.75 2.16 2.35
N GLY A 36 -3.86 1.11 3.16
CA GLY A 36 -3.25 -0.21 2.92
C GLY A 36 -1.72 -0.24 3.00
N LEU A 37 -1.05 0.90 3.22
CA LEU A 37 0.41 0.95 3.28
C LEU A 37 0.92 0.32 4.58
N LEU A 38 2.03 -0.42 4.47
CA LEU A 38 2.80 -0.88 5.61
C LEU A 38 3.41 0.32 6.34
N THR A 39 3.29 0.32 7.65
CA THR A 39 3.82 1.35 8.55
C THR A 39 4.29 0.65 9.82
N LEU A 40 5.38 1.14 10.42
CA LEU A 40 5.85 0.63 11.71
C LEU A 40 4.73 0.70 12.75
N ARG A 41 4.58 -0.36 13.56
CA ARG A 41 3.54 -0.44 14.59
C ARG A 41 3.54 0.76 15.54
N LYS A 42 4.72 1.26 15.93
CA LYS A 42 4.84 2.46 16.77
C LYS A 42 4.16 3.71 16.18
N ASP A 43 4.07 3.78 14.86
CA ASP A 43 3.50 4.91 14.10
C ASP A 43 2.04 4.66 13.66
N LEU A 44 1.47 3.52 14.06
CA LEU A 44 0.07 3.18 13.87
C LEU A 44 -0.71 3.44 15.17
N LYS A 45 -1.83 4.15 15.05
CA LYS A 45 -2.80 4.24 16.14
C LYS A 45 -3.90 3.22 15.93
N SER A 46 -4.37 2.61 17.01
CA SER A 46 -5.56 1.74 16.95
C SER A 46 -6.74 2.52 16.38
N MET A 47 -7.50 1.88 15.49
CA MET A 47 -8.66 2.53 14.88
C MET A 47 -9.72 2.86 15.94
N ASP A 48 -9.92 1.98 16.92
CA ASP A 48 -10.90 2.17 18.00
C ASP A 48 -10.63 3.41 18.85
N SER A 49 -9.36 3.72 19.10
CA SER A 49 -8.98 4.84 19.97
C SER A 49 -9.13 6.22 19.32
N VAL A 50 -9.30 6.28 18.00
CA VAL A 50 -9.41 7.55 17.26
C VAL A 50 -10.73 7.69 16.50
N LYS A 51 -11.69 6.78 16.70
CA LYS A 51 -13.03 6.83 16.07
C LYS A 51 -13.71 8.20 16.22
N ASP A 52 -13.64 8.80 17.41
CA ASP A 52 -14.28 10.10 17.68
C ASP A 52 -13.54 11.31 17.06
N GLN A 53 -12.30 11.12 16.60
CA GLN A 53 -11.46 12.17 16.02
C GLN A 53 -11.51 12.21 14.49
N ILE A 54 -12.09 11.19 13.87
CA ILE A 54 -12.10 11.04 12.42
C ILE A 54 -13.52 10.88 11.88
N ASP A 55 -13.70 11.38 10.67
CA ASP A 55 -14.96 11.24 9.94
C ASP A 55 -14.77 10.23 8.80
N LEU A 56 -15.22 8.99 9.02
CA LEU A 56 -15.12 7.91 8.02
C LEU A 56 -16.09 8.12 6.85
N SER A 57 -17.13 8.94 6.98
CA SER A 57 -18.06 9.20 5.88
C SER A 57 -17.36 9.82 4.66
N LEU A 58 -16.21 10.49 4.87
CA LEU A 58 -15.36 11.04 3.82
C LEU A 58 -14.76 9.96 2.89
N LEU A 59 -14.72 8.72 3.36
CA LEU A 59 -14.22 7.56 2.62
C LEU A 59 -15.35 6.79 1.92
N ASP A 60 -16.60 7.18 2.11
CA ASP A 60 -17.74 6.59 1.42
C ASP A 60 -17.80 7.09 -0.02
N ARG A 61 -17.82 6.15 -0.97
CA ARG A 61 -17.87 6.39 -2.41
C ARG A 61 -19.12 5.81 -3.07
N SER A 62 -20.09 5.37 -2.27
CA SER A 62 -21.34 4.78 -2.75
C SER A 62 -22.15 5.73 -3.64
N HIS A 63 -22.06 7.04 -3.39
CA HIS A 63 -22.70 8.10 -4.17
C HIS A 63 -22.15 8.28 -5.60
N LEU A 64 -20.98 7.69 -5.93
CA LEU A 64 -20.41 7.73 -7.27
C LEU A 64 -20.93 6.54 -8.08
N VAL A 65 -22.04 6.75 -8.77
CA VAL A 65 -22.82 5.67 -9.42
C VAL A 65 -22.65 5.61 -10.93
N ASP A 66 -22.16 6.68 -11.57
CA ASP A 66 -21.98 6.70 -13.03
C ASP A 66 -20.76 5.84 -13.43
N GLU A 67 -20.82 5.15 -14.57
CA GLU A 67 -19.75 4.24 -15.01
C GLU A 67 -18.36 4.90 -15.10
N GLU A 68 -18.33 6.20 -15.42
CA GLU A 68 -17.10 7.00 -15.52
C GLU A 68 -16.58 7.49 -14.17
N SER A 69 -17.47 7.69 -13.19
CA SER A 69 -17.13 8.24 -11.87
C SER A 69 -17.00 7.18 -10.79
N MET A 70 -17.43 5.95 -11.08
CA MET A 70 -17.42 4.82 -10.15
C MET A 70 -16.01 4.32 -9.87
N ILE A 71 -15.53 4.64 -8.67
CA ILE A 71 -14.16 4.36 -8.22
C ILE A 71 -14.01 2.97 -7.60
N THR A 72 -15.06 2.43 -6.95
CA THR A 72 -15.05 1.11 -6.32
C THR A 72 -16.17 0.25 -6.87
N ARG A 73 -15.94 -1.06 -6.97
CA ARG A 73 -16.91 -2.00 -7.57
C ARG A 73 -17.10 -3.21 -6.67
N LYS A 74 -18.36 -3.62 -6.51
CA LYS A 74 -18.70 -4.91 -5.91
C LYS A 74 -18.29 -6.04 -6.86
N GLU A 75 -17.77 -7.13 -6.29
CA GLU A 75 -17.47 -8.34 -7.04
C GLU A 75 -18.74 -8.87 -7.74
N ARG A 76 -18.59 -9.28 -9.00
CA ARG A 76 -19.63 -9.93 -9.79
C ARG A 76 -19.35 -11.43 -9.83
N LYS A 77 -20.31 -12.23 -9.39
CA LYS A 77 -20.26 -13.70 -9.41
C LYS A 77 -20.90 -14.27 -10.68
N SER A 78 -21.77 -13.49 -11.31
CA SER A 78 -22.40 -13.84 -12.58
C SER A 78 -22.28 -12.70 -13.61
N LYS A 79 -22.54 -13.01 -14.88
CA LYS A 79 -22.61 -11.99 -15.94
C LYS A 79 -23.84 -11.10 -15.82
N ASP A 80 -24.90 -11.59 -15.17
CA ASP A 80 -26.15 -10.87 -14.98
C ASP A 80 -26.09 -9.93 -13.77
N ASP A 81 -25.07 -10.09 -12.91
CA ASP A 81 -24.87 -9.21 -11.77
C ASP A 81 -24.62 -7.77 -12.24
N PRO A 82 -25.38 -6.78 -11.74
CA PRO A 82 -25.22 -5.40 -12.12
C PRO A 82 -23.88 -4.84 -11.60
N ILE A 83 -23.35 -3.85 -12.31
CA ILE A 83 -22.18 -3.10 -11.87
C ILE A 83 -22.65 -2.13 -10.78
N CYS A 84 -22.25 -2.34 -9.53
CA CYS A 84 -22.66 -1.54 -8.38
C CYS A 84 -21.47 -1.17 -7.47
N SER A 85 -21.54 0.00 -6.83
CA SER A 85 -20.48 0.51 -5.97
C SER A 85 -20.44 -0.24 -4.64
N LEU A 86 -19.29 -0.24 -3.98
CA LEU A 86 -19.20 -0.81 -2.63
C LEU A 86 -19.91 0.14 -1.64
N PRO A 87 -20.80 -0.36 -0.78
CA PRO A 87 -21.48 0.47 0.20
C PRO A 87 -20.53 0.85 1.35
N GLY A 88 -20.67 2.09 1.84
CA GLY A 88 -19.97 2.57 3.03
C GLY A 88 -18.52 3.00 2.79
N PRO A 89 -17.77 3.27 3.88
CA PRO A 89 -16.40 3.74 3.79
C PRO A 89 -15.48 2.66 3.21
N VAL A 90 -14.67 3.04 2.23
CA VAL A 90 -13.72 2.13 1.60
C VAL A 90 -12.46 2.04 2.46
N ILE A 91 -12.39 0.99 3.27
CA ILE A 91 -11.29 0.67 4.19
C ILE A 91 -10.93 -0.81 4.10
N ASP A 92 -9.72 -1.16 4.53
CA ASP A 92 -9.27 -2.55 4.61
C ASP A 92 -9.70 -3.18 5.95
N PRO A 93 -10.62 -4.16 5.95
CA PRO A 93 -11.12 -4.79 7.18
C PRO A 93 -10.06 -5.67 7.87
N SER A 94 -9.00 -6.09 7.17
CA SER A 94 -7.93 -6.92 7.74
C SER A 94 -6.96 -6.14 8.63
N CYS A 95 -6.94 -4.81 8.48
CA CYS A 95 -6.05 -3.92 9.21
C CYS A 95 -6.80 -3.23 10.37
N ASN A 96 -6.17 -3.12 11.54
CA ASN A 96 -6.78 -2.49 12.73
C ASN A 96 -6.17 -1.13 13.09
N GLY A 97 -5.16 -0.69 12.36
CA GLY A 97 -4.40 0.53 12.65
C GLY A 97 -4.61 1.61 11.60
N ILE A 98 -4.45 2.87 12.00
CA ILE A 98 -4.39 4.03 11.11
C ILE A 98 -3.04 4.73 11.24
N CYS A 99 -2.39 4.99 10.11
CA CYS A 99 -1.12 5.71 10.11
C CYS A 99 -1.32 7.19 10.40
N ILE A 100 -0.29 7.83 10.97
CA ILE A 100 -0.32 9.25 11.36
C ILE A 100 -0.70 10.16 10.18
N LEU A 101 -0.29 9.83 8.95
CA LEU A 101 -0.63 10.61 7.75
C LEU A 101 -2.13 10.57 7.45
N CYS A 102 -2.75 9.39 7.46
CA CYS A 102 -4.18 9.25 7.22
C CYS A 102 -4.99 9.91 8.34
N LEU A 103 -4.57 9.73 9.59
CA LEU A 103 -5.21 10.36 10.74
C LEU A 103 -5.19 11.89 10.63
N LYS A 104 -4.04 12.49 10.31
CA LYS A 104 -3.90 13.96 10.13
C LYS A 104 -4.77 14.49 8.99
N SER A 105 -4.90 13.74 7.89
CA SER A 105 -5.76 14.12 6.78
C SER A 105 -7.25 14.05 7.14
N LEU A 106 -7.69 12.96 7.76
CA LEU A 106 -9.09 12.77 8.15
C LEU A 106 -9.52 13.74 9.25
N ALA A 107 -8.66 14.03 10.24
CA ALA A 107 -8.92 15.06 11.25
C ALA A 107 -9.12 16.47 10.64
N LYS A 108 -8.52 16.73 9.47
CA LYS A 108 -8.71 17.98 8.70
C LYS A 108 -9.88 17.90 7.70
N ARG A 109 -10.73 16.87 7.80
CA ARG A 109 -11.81 16.58 6.86
C ARG A 109 -11.35 16.47 5.41
N LYS A 110 -10.18 15.89 5.18
CA LYS A 110 -9.63 15.64 3.83
C LYS A 110 -9.39 14.16 3.61
N VAL A 111 -9.72 13.68 2.42
CA VAL A 111 -9.42 12.31 2.01
C VAL A 111 -7.91 12.17 1.79
N PRO A 112 -7.22 11.23 2.48
CA PRO A 112 -5.78 11.01 2.31
C PRO A 112 -5.42 10.71 0.86
N GLN A 113 -4.22 11.12 0.42
CA GLN A 113 -3.78 10.99 -0.97
C GLN A 113 -3.75 9.54 -1.46
N ASN A 114 -3.31 8.62 -0.60
CA ASN A 114 -3.20 7.20 -0.90
C ASN A 114 -4.35 6.39 -0.27
N ALA A 115 -5.49 7.05 0.04
CA ALA A 115 -6.62 6.34 0.61
C ALA A 115 -7.17 5.31 -0.39
N LEU A 116 -7.56 4.15 0.14
CA LEU A 116 -8.21 3.07 -0.60
C LEU A 116 -9.46 3.58 -1.34
N ALA A 117 -10.20 4.51 -0.71
CA ALA A 117 -11.33 5.24 -1.27
C ALA A 117 -11.04 6.12 -2.51
N ARG A 118 -9.80 6.18 -3.01
CA ARG A 118 -9.42 6.91 -4.24
C ARG A 118 -9.20 6.00 -5.45
N GLY A 119 -9.78 4.80 -5.43
CA GLY A 119 -9.70 3.83 -6.53
C GLY A 119 -8.50 2.92 -6.43
N LEU A 120 -7.92 2.87 -5.22
CA LEU A 120 -6.82 1.99 -4.89
C LEU A 120 -7.32 0.70 -4.23
N TRP A 121 -8.61 0.63 -3.86
CA TRP A 121 -9.25 -0.58 -3.36
C TRP A 121 -9.80 -1.44 -4.49
N ILE A 122 -9.26 -2.64 -4.61
CA ILE A 122 -9.73 -3.67 -5.54
C ILE A 122 -10.56 -4.75 -4.86
N GLY A 123 -10.76 -4.66 -3.54
CA GLY A 123 -11.30 -5.74 -2.71
C GLY A 123 -10.20 -6.64 -2.17
N GLU A 124 -10.62 -7.63 -1.37
CA GLU A 124 -9.72 -8.70 -0.96
C GLU A 124 -9.27 -9.48 -2.19
N VAL A 125 -7.96 -9.72 -2.30
CA VAL A 125 -7.41 -10.52 -3.39
C VAL A 125 -7.76 -11.98 -3.13
N PRO A 126 -8.56 -12.64 -4.00
CA PRO A 126 -8.88 -14.05 -3.85
C PRO A 126 -7.62 -14.90 -3.78
N GLU A 127 -7.64 -15.97 -2.97
CA GLU A 127 -6.49 -16.85 -2.78
C GLU A 127 -5.93 -17.38 -4.11
N VAL A 128 -6.81 -17.69 -5.05
CA VAL A 128 -6.46 -18.14 -6.42
C VAL A 128 -5.60 -17.12 -7.17
N LEU A 129 -5.77 -15.82 -6.91
CA LEU A 129 -4.98 -14.75 -7.53
C LEU A 129 -3.71 -14.39 -6.73
N SER A 130 -3.60 -14.85 -5.47
CA SER A 130 -2.47 -14.55 -4.59
C SER A 130 -1.19 -15.30 -4.97
N CYS A 131 -1.32 -16.50 -5.52
CA CYS A 131 -0.20 -17.42 -5.80
C CYS A 131 0.13 -17.56 -7.29
N LEU A 132 -0.31 -16.62 -8.13
CA LEU A 132 -0.07 -16.68 -9.58
C LEU A 132 1.43 -16.66 -9.91
N THR A 133 1.82 -17.57 -10.81
CA THR A 133 3.13 -17.55 -11.47
C THR A 133 3.29 -16.27 -12.30
N TYR A 134 4.53 -15.93 -12.66
CA TYR A 134 4.80 -14.78 -13.51
C TYR A 134 4.04 -14.84 -14.85
N ALA A 135 3.94 -16.03 -15.46
CA ALA A 135 3.20 -16.24 -16.70
C ALA A 135 1.69 -16.01 -16.52
N GLU A 136 1.10 -16.50 -15.44
CA GLU A 136 -0.33 -16.30 -15.15
C GLU A 136 -0.64 -14.84 -14.81
N LYS A 137 0.23 -14.16 -14.05
CA LYS A 137 0.15 -12.72 -13.81
C LYS A 137 0.13 -11.94 -15.12
N LEU A 138 1.00 -12.29 -16.06
CA LEU A 138 0.98 -11.69 -17.40
C LEU A 138 -0.33 -11.98 -18.14
N MET A 139 -0.88 -13.19 -18.03
CA MET A 139 -2.13 -13.57 -18.71
C MET A 139 -3.32 -12.72 -18.24
N VAL A 140 -3.49 -12.53 -16.92
CA VAL A 140 -4.64 -11.81 -16.33
C VAL A 140 -4.42 -10.30 -16.21
N ALA A 141 -3.20 -9.80 -16.45
CA ALA A 141 -2.90 -8.37 -16.37
C ALA A 141 -3.72 -7.56 -17.40
N ARG A 142 -4.48 -6.58 -16.92
CA ARG A 142 -5.22 -5.61 -17.75
C ARG A 142 -4.29 -4.77 -18.63
N VAL A 143 -3.09 -4.49 -18.14
CA VAL A 143 -2.04 -3.76 -18.86
C VAL A 143 -0.78 -4.61 -18.83
N ARG A 144 -0.22 -4.93 -20.00
CA ARG A 144 1.04 -5.69 -20.10
C ARG A 144 2.17 -4.75 -20.49
N THR A 145 3.20 -4.72 -19.65
CA THR A 145 4.40 -3.93 -19.94
C THR A 145 5.20 -4.61 -21.04
N ASN A 146 5.12 -4.07 -22.26
CA ASN A 146 5.79 -4.65 -23.42
C ASN A 146 7.30 -4.37 -23.43
N HIS A 147 7.78 -3.38 -22.67
CA HIS A 147 9.21 -3.06 -22.55
C HIS A 147 9.48 -2.21 -21.30
N TYR A 148 10.66 -2.38 -20.72
CA TYR A 148 11.20 -1.50 -19.67
C TYR A 148 12.38 -0.72 -20.25
N VAL A 149 12.28 0.61 -20.27
CA VAL A 149 13.40 1.48 -20.64
C VAL A 149 14.07 1.96 -19.36
N VAL A 150 15.19 1.35 -19.00
CA VAL A 150 15.98 1.79 -17.84
C VAL A 150 16.99 2.83 -18.31
N ARG A 151 16.83 4.08 -17.86
CA ARG A 151 17.85 5.11 -18.03
C ARG A 151 18.82 5.05 -16.85
N VAL A 152 20.04 4.58 -17.08
CA VAL A 152 21.09 4.63 -16.07
C VAL A 152 21.62 6.07 -15.96
N SER A 153 21.27 6.77 -14.88
CA SER A 153 21.82 8.09 -14.55
C SER A 153 22.95 7.95 -13.54
N SER A 154 24.13 7.51 -14.01
CA SER A 154 25.35 7.47 -13.21
C SER A 154 26.62 7.52 -14.09
N GLY A 155 27.47 8.53 -13.83
CA GLY A 155 28.93 8.50 -13.92
C GLY A 155 29.65 8.07 -15.22
N LEU A 156 30.11 9.06 -15.99
CA LEU A 156 31.35 9.08 -16.81
C LEU A 156 31.59 8.06 -17.93
N LYS A 157 30.80 7.00 -18.15
CA LYS A 157 30.95 6.12 -19.34
C LYS A 157 29.63 5.82 -20.03
N LYS A 158 29.60 6.01 -21.35
CA LYS A 158 28.49 5.58 -22.23
C LYS A 158 28.36 4.07 -22.15
N MET A 159 27.23 3.56 -21.64
CA MET A 159 26.89 2.15 -21.67
C MET A 159 26.14 1.83 -22.97
N LYS A 160 26.59 0.83 -23.72
CA LYS A 160 25.85 0.23 -24.84
C LYS A 160 25.26 -1.09 -24.36
N GLY A 161 23.97 -1.31 -24.55
CA GLY A 161 23.29 -2.56 -24.24
C GLY A 161 22.32 -2.94 -25.35
N ASN A 162 22.15 -4.24 -25.58
CA ASN A 162 21.16 -4.77 -26.53
C ASN A 162 19.87 -5.04 -25.77
N ALA A 163 18.76 -4.49 -26.26
CA ALA A 163 17.43 -4.80 -25.75
C ALA A 163 16.75 -5.79 -26.69
N ILE A 164 16.29 -6.91 -26.16
CA ILE A 164 15.42 -7.85 -26.88
C ILE A 164 13.99 -7.52 -26.44
N ALA A 165 13.24 -6.87 -27.33
CA ALA A 165 11.83 -6.58 -27.11
C ALA A 165 11.00 -7.59 -27.92
N ILE A 166 10.14 -8.34 -27.25
CA ILE A 166 9.22 -9.29 -27.88
C ILE A 166 7.88 -8.58 -28.00
N SER A 167 7.36 -8.44 -29.22
CA SER A 167 6.06 -7.82 -29.45
C SER A 167 4.93 -8.76 -29.04
N THR A 168 4.21 -8.43 -27.97
CA THR A 168 2.97 -9.10 -27.60
C THR A 168 1.76 -8.38 -28.23
N PRO A 169 0.80 -9.11 -28.84
CA PRO A 169 -0.34 -8.55 -29.54
C PRO A 169 -1.41 -8.07 -28.55
N ILE A 170 -1.21 -6.91 -27.96
CA ILE A 170 -2.09 -6.37 -26.90
C ILE A 170 -2.38 -4.91 -27.22
N ALA A 171 -3.65 -4.53 -27.04
CA ALA A 171 -4.11 -3.16 -27.25
C ALA A 171 -3.29 -2.16 -26.42
N LYS A 172 -2.86 -1.07 -27.07
CA LYS A 172 -2.14 0.01 -26.41
C LYS A 172 -3.12 0.81 -25.57
N VAL A 173 -2.85 0.90 -24.27
CA VAL A 173 -3.53 1.85 -23.37
C VAL A 173 -2.65 3.10 -23.36
N TYR A 174 -3.19 4.22 -23.86
CA TYR A 174 -2.53 5.53 -23.89
C TYR A 174 -2.91 6.36 -22.67
#